data_AF-A0A2N5DBB6-F1
#
_entry.id   AF-A0A2N5DBB6-F1
#
_cell.length_a   1.000
_cell.length_b   1.000
_cell.length_c   1.000
_cell.angle_alpha   90.00
_cell.angle_beta   90.00
_cell.angle_gamma   90.00
#
_symmetry.space_group_name_H-M   'P 1'
#
loop_
_entity.id
_entity.type
_entity.pdbx_description
1 polymer ?
#
loop_
_entity_poly.entity_id
_entity_poly.type
_entity_poly.pdbx_seq_one_letter_code
_entity_poly.pdbx_strand_id
1 'polypeptide(L)'
;MPFSRRAACLSAALLLVAHPALAAPKDAFVPSAEAIRAHMTFLADDLMEGREAGTRGYDLAANYVAAQFALLGLKPAGDAGSYLQTVPLVAYRPASDGEIKISEGGGTSASLVFGDDFLPSPQADKAELALNAPLVFVGFGVNAPERGRDDFAGLDVAGKIVVVLSGAPKGFQTEERAHYGSVGVKRAEAARRGAIGVLTLGTPTGEKRRPFARGVAGSRDWRMTWSTPEGAPFVRGGSAPSLASISVKGGYKLFGSATARLEAAYTAADTQEGKVEGFALPTTANVALKSEIQQRRSSNVAGLIEGSDPTLKAQTIVLSAHLDHEGIKENPKPGEDAVYNGALDNASGVATLLEVGRGFTQGKDRPKRSILLLAVTAEEKGLIGSEYFAHNPTVPKAELAADVNLDMPVLLYPFTDVVAFGANRSSIGPIVAKAAGRVDIALSPDPMPEEGLFTRSDHYRFVQQGVPSVFLMTGFKNGGEKAFKDFLATHYHKPNDDLKQPIDYQAAAKFALVNYEIAHDLADAAERPTWNPGDFFGSTFAPKGHPSSAAR
;
A
#
# COMPACT_ATOMS: atom_id res chain seq x y z
N MET A 1 -8.19 -62.99 71.76
CA MET A 1 -6.94 -62.25 71.96
C MET A 1 -7.03 -60.93 71.23
N PRO A 2 -7.22 -59.79 71.92
CA PRO A 2 -7.23 -58.47 71.32
C PRO A 2 -5.84 -57.81 71.46
N PHE A 3 -5.47 -56.89 70.57
CA PHE A 3 -4.92 -55.58 70.96
C PHE A 3 -4.75 -54.63 69.76
N SER A 4 -5.21 -53.42 70.05
CA SER A 4 -5.16 -52.08 69.44
C SER A 4 -4.24 -51.70 68.27
N ARG A 5 -4.86 -50.86 67.42
CA ARG A 5 -4.32 -49.83 66.52
C ARG A 5 -3.15 -49.01 67.08
N ARG A 6 -2.18 -48.66 66.22
CA ARG A 6 -1.45 -47.37 66.26
C ARG A 6 -1.22 -46.85 64.84
N ALA A 7 -1.54 -45.56 64.68
CA ALA A 7 -1.35 -44.77 63.46
C ALA A 7 0.14 -44.40 63.28
N ALA A 8 0.61 -44.41 62.04
CA ALA A 8 1.92 -43.89 61.64
C ALA A 8 1.73 -42.61 60.82
N CYS A 9 2.20 -41.47 61.34
CA CYS A 9 2.32 -40.22 60.61
C CYS A 9 3.60 -40.29 59.76
N LEU A 10 3.48 -40.23 58.43
CA LEU A 10 4.59 -39.91 57.54
C LEU A 10 4.63 -38.39 57.30
N SER A 11 5.70 -37.75 57.74
CA SER A 11 6.03 -36.37 57.37
C SER A 11 6.70 -36.37 55.99
N ALA A 12 6.04 -35.79 54.99
CA ALA A 12 6.62 -35.52 53.67
C ALA A 12 7.33 -34.15 53.69
N ALA A 13 8.65 -34.15 53.49
CA ALA A 13 9.44 -32.94 53.28
C ALA A 13 9.30 -32.48 51.82
N LEU A 14 8.70 -31.30 51.60
CA LEU A 14 8.73 -30.62 50.31
C LEU A 14 10.10 -29.96 50.11
N LEU A 15 10.87 -30.46 49.15
CA LEU A 15 12.02 -29.76 48.58
C LEU A 15 11.50 -28.72 47.55
N LEU A 16 11.50 -27.44 47.91
CA LEU A 16 11.36 -26.34 46.96
C LEU A 16 12.64 -26.23 46.13
N VAL A 17 12.58 -26.62 44.86
CA VAL A 17 13.61 -26.28 43.88
C VAL A 17 13.29 -24.88 43.34
N ALA A 18 13.91 -23.86 43.93
CA ALA A 18 13.87 -22.51 43.40
C ALA A 18 14.58 -22.48 42.04
N HIS A 19 13.82 -22.32 40.96
CA HIS A 19 14.38 -22.01 39.65
C HIS A 19 14.83 -20.55 39.68
N PRO A 20 16.08 -20.22 39.30
CA PRO A 20 16.46 -18.84 39.12
C PRO A 20 15.64 -18.31 37.94
N ALA A 21 14.77 -17.34 38.20
CA ALA A 21 14.19 -16.53 37.14
C ALA A 21 15.36 -15.88 36.39
N LEU A 22 15.54 -16.21 35.10
CA LEU A 22 16.40 -15.42 34.24
C LEU A 22 15.85 -13.99 34.27
N ALA A 23 16.55 -13.09 34.96
CA ALA A 23 16.29 -11.68 34.85
C ALA A 23 16.50 -11.29 33.38
N ALA A 24 15.49 -10.67 32.76
CA ALA A 24 15.64 -10.02 31.48
C ALA A 24 16.87 -9.07 31.55
N PRO A 25 17.68 -8.95 30.48
CA PRO A 25 18.84 -8.08 30.49
C PRO A 25 18.42 -6.66 30.91
N LYS A 26 19.15 -6.07 31.85
CA LYS A 26 18.93 -4.72 32.38
C LYS A 26 19.02 -3.57 31.36
N ASP A 27 19.26 -3.90 30.08
CA ASP A 27 19.62 -2.97 29.01
C ASP A 27 18.73 -3.12 27.75
N ALA A 28 17.56 -3.79 27.83
CA ALA A 28 16.63 -3.90 26.71
C ALA A 28 15.97 -2.54 26.36
N PHE A 29 15.73 -2.27 25.08
CA PHE A 29 14.99 -1.08 24.64
C PHE A 29 13.62 -1.03 25.31
N VAL A 30 13.34 0.06 26.04
CA VAL A 30 12.02 0.34 26.61
C VAL A 30 11.40 1.48 25.81
N PRO A 31 10.31 1.23 25.07
CA PRO A 31 9.61 2.27 24.33
C PRO A 31 8.90 3.25 25.29
N SER A 32 8.83 4.52 24.92
CA SER A 32 8.15 5.57 25.68
C SER A 32 6.82 5.93 25.03
N ALA A 33 5.74 5.63 25.74
CA ALA A 33 4.38 6.05 25.37
C ALA A 33 4.28 7.58 25.27
N GLU A 34 4.96 8.31 26.15
CA GLU A 34 4.99 9.77 26.17
C GLU A 34 5.73 10.36 24.97
N ALA A 35 6.84 9.75 24.54
CA ALA A 35 7.57 10.18 23.34
C ALA A 35 6.71 10.01 22.08
N ILE A 36 6.07 8.83 21.94
CA ILE A 36 5.13 8.57 20.83
C ILE A 36 3.99 9.61 20.86
N ARG A 37 3.38 9.83 22.03
CA ARG A 37 2.33 10.82 22.20
C ARG A 37 2.78 12.21 21.78
N ALA A 38 4.00 12.63 22.15
CA ALA A 38 4.54 13.93 21.80
C ALA A 38 4.74 14.09 20.27
N HIS A 39 5.27 13.06 19.60
CA HIS A 39 5.40 13.05 18.14
C HIS A 39 4.03 13.12 17.45
N MET A 40 3.08 12.29 17.87
CA MET A 40 1.72 12.33 17.33
C MET A 40 1.05 13.68 17.58
N THR A 41 1.27 14.28 18.76
CA THR A 41 0.71 15.58 19.10
C THR A 41 1.17 16.67 18.14
N PHE A 42 2.45 16.68 17.81
CA PHE A 42 2.98 17.68 16.86
C PHE A 42 2.53 17.39 15.42
N LEU A 43 2.63 16.13 14.99
CA LEU A 43 2.35 15.75 13.60
C LEU A 43 0.88 15.93 13.27
N ALA A 44 -0.04 15.57 14.17
CA ALA A 44 -1.49 15.68 13.98
C ALA A 44 -2.07 17.05 14.41
N ASP A 45 -1.24 18.07 14.62
CA ASP A 45 -1.71 19.42 14.95
C ASP A 45 -2.24 20.16 13.70
N ASP A 46 -3.24 21.03 13.86
CA ASP A 46 -3.79 21.86 12.79
C ASP A 46 -2.71 22.72 12.10
N LEU A 47 -1.63 23.06 12.79
CA LEU A 47 -0.47 23.76 12.23
C LEU A 47 0.14 23.04 11.02
N MET A 48 -0.05 21.72 10.93
CA MET A 48 0.42 20.88 9.83
C MET A 48 -0.57 20.82 8.66
N GLU A 49 -1.71 21.50 8.72
CA GLU A 49 -2.67 21.64 7.60
C GLU A 49 -3.06 20.29 6.95
N GLY A 50 -3.13 19.23 7.76
CA GLY A 50 -3.39 17.86 7.31
C GLY A 50 -2.36 17.24 6.36
N ARG A 51 -1.17 17.85 6.25
CA ARG A 51 0.03 17.27 5.61
C ARG A 51 -0.19 16.74 4.18
N GLU A 52 -1.04 17.36 3.35
CA GLU A 52 -1.14 16.90 1.95
C GLU A 52 0.20 17.08 1.23
N ALA A 53 0.61 16.06 0.48
CA ALA A 53 1.85 16.07 -0.28
C ALA A 53 1.98 17.31 -1.18
N GLY A 54 3.11 18.01 -1.03
CA GLY A 54 3.43 19.23 -1.77
C GLY A 54 2.74 20.50 -1.25
N THR A 55 2.28 20.48 0.00
CA THR A 55 1.79 21.66 0.73
C THR A 55 2.78 22.11 1.80
N ARG A 56 2.58 23.34 2.31
CA ARG A 56 3.33 23.92 3.42
C ARG A 56 3.28 23.04 4.67
N GLY A 57 2.09 22.53 4.99
CA GLY A 57 1.86 21.63 6.10
C GLY A 57 2.72 20.36 6.07
N TYR A 58 2.82 19.74 4.88
CA TYR A 58 3.72 18.60 4.68
C TYR A 58 5.19 18.99 4.86
N ASP A 59 5.64 20.12 4.31
CA ASP A 59 7.03 20.56 4.43
C ASP A 59 7.43 20.79 5.90
N LEU A 60 6.52 21.29 6.75
CA LEU A 60 6.75 21.40 8.19
C LEU A 60 6.93 20.03 8.85
N ALA A 61 6.05 19.09 8.53
CA ALA A 61 6.12 17.73 9.05
C ALA A 61 7.41 17.01 8.61
N ALA A 62 7.80 17.14 7.34
CA ALA A 62 9.02 16.54 6.81
C ALA A 62 10.28 17.10 7.47
N ASN A 63 10.33 18.43 7.66
CA ASN A 63 11.44 19.07 8.38
C ASN A 63 11.49 18.67 9.86
N TYR A 64 10.32 18.48 10.48
CA TYR A 64 10.27 17.95 11.86
C TYR A 64 10.87 16.54 11.94
N VAL A 65 10.46 15.61 11.07
CA VAL A 65 11.02 14.25 11.04
C VAL A 65 12.53 14.28 10.75
N ALA A 66 12.98 15.11 9.81
CA ALA A 66 14.41 15.29 9.52
C ALA A 66 15.18 15.81 10.75
N ALA A 67 14.62 16.74 11.50
CA ALA A 67 15.20 17.23 12.75
C ALA A 67 15.24 16.14 13.83
N GLN A 68 14.20 15.31 13.95
CA GLN A 68 14.21 14.16 14.87
C GLN A 68 15.28 13.14 14.47
N PHE A 69 15.44 12.82 13.18
CA PHE A 69 16.53 11.96 12.71
C PHE A 69 17.91 12.52 13.05
N ALA A 70 18.10 13.84 12.90
CA ALA A 70 19.33 14.51 13.29
C ALA A 70 19.60 14.45 14.81
N LEU A 71 18.57 14.66 15.64
CA LEU A 71 18.69 14.56 17.11
C LEU A 71 19.01 13.14 17.57
N LEU A 72 18.51 12.13 16.86
CA LEU A 72 18.83 10.73 17.08
C LEU A 72 20.23 10.33 16.57
N GLY A 73 20.93 11.22 15.83
CA GLY A 73 22.28 10.97 15.33
C GLY A 73 22.36 10.07 14.10
N LEU A 74 21.26 9.95 13.33
CA LEU A 74 21.25 9.17 12.09
C LEU A 74 22.18 9.80 11.06
N LYS A 75 22.67 9.00 10.11
CA LYS A 75 23.31 9.56 8.92
C LYS A 75 22.23 10.04 7.94
N PRO A 76 22.36 11.24 7.36
CA PRO A 76 21.43 11.68 6.32
C PRO A 76 21.47 10.72 5.13
N ALA A 77 20.30 10.32 4.64
CA ALA A 77 20.14 9.39 3.52
C ALA A 77 19.15 9.91 2.47
N GLY A 78 18.99 11.22 2.37
CA GLY A 78 18.30 11.92 1.29
C GLY A 78 19.25 12.44 0.23
N ASP A 79 18.81 13.42 -0.55
CA ASP A 79 19.59 14.01 -1.63
C ASP A 79 20.74 14.85 -1.09
N ALA A 80 21.88 14.82 -1.80
CA ALA A 80 23.04 15.68 -1.54
C ALA A 80 23.51 15.71 -0.07
N GLY A 81 23.39 14.60 0.66
CA GLY A 81 23.79 14.50 2.07
C GLY A 81 22.80 15.15 3.06
N SER A 82 21.57 15.44 2.62
CA SER A 82 20.46 15.85 3.49
C SER A 82 19.63 14.64 3.95
N TYR A 83 18.60 14.87 4.78
CA TYR A 83 17.60 13.83 5.10
C TYR A 83 16.45 13.81 4.09
N LEU A 84 16.34 14.80 3.21
CA LEU A 84 15.21 14.95 2.31
C LEU A 84 15.57 14.40 0.94
N GLN A 85 14.82 13.42 0.47
CA GLN A 85 14.83 13.01 -0.93
C GLN A 85 13.68 13.74 -1.65
N THR A 86 14.03 14.64 -2.57
CA THR A 86 13.04 15.36 -3.37
C THR A 86 12.28 14.38 -4.26
N VAL A 87 10.96 14.43 -4.18
CA VAL A 87 10.04 13.75 -5.09
C VAL A 87 9.45 14.79 -6.06
N PRO A 88 9.82 14.76 -7.35
CA PRO A 88 9.31 15.70 -8.34
C PRO A 88 7.88 15.29 -8.74
N LEU A 89 6.87 15.88 -8.10
CA LEU A 89 5.47 15.50 -8.29
C LEU A 89 4.84 16.18 -9.52
N VAL A 90 3.95 15.46 -10.18
CA VAL A 90 3.04 15.96 -11.21
C VAL A 90 1.63 15.75 -10.70
N ALA A 91 0.95 16.84 -10.34
CA ALA A 91 -0.45 16.82 -9.96
C ALA A 91 -1.32 17.03 -11.21
N TYR A 92 -2.39 16.26 -11.36
CA TYR A 92 -3.26 16.34 -12.53
C TYR A 92 -4.72 15.96 -12.19
N ARG A 93 -5.67 16.62 -12.85
CA ARG A 93 -7.12 16.36 -12.71
C ARG A 93 -7.88 16.68 -14.00
N PRO A 94 -9.15 16.24 -14.17
CA PRO A 94 -9.95 16.63 -15.33
C PRO A 94 -10.21 18.15 -15.33
N ALA A 95 -9.98 18.79 -16.48
CA ALA A 95 -10.30 20.21 -16.71
C ALA A 95 -11.66 20.40 -17.41
N SER A 96 -12.33 19.30 -17.79
CA SER A 96 -13.69 19.28 -18.31
C SER A 96 -14.35 17.93 -18.02
N ASP A 97 -15.63 17.80 -18.33
CA ASP A 97 -16.37 16.53 -18.23
C ASP A 97 -15.91 15.48 -19.27
N GLY A 98 -15.10 15.89 -20.25
CA GLY A 98 -14.70 15.07 -21.38
C GLY A 98 -15.83 14.82 -22.38
N GLU A 99 -15.48 14.27 -23.53
CA GLU A 99 -16.42 13.85 -24.56
C GLU A 99 -16.06 12.45 -25.06
N ILE A 100 -17.02 11.54 -25.03
CA ILE A 100 -16.89 10.21 -25.65
C ILE A 100 -18.10 9.97 -26.53
N LYS A 101 -17.85 9.84 -27.84
CA LYS A 101 -18.85 9.48 -28.85
C LYS A 101 -18.54 8.10 -29.41
N ILE A 102 -19.54 7.26 -29.41
CA ILE A 102 -19.46 5.90 -29.97
C ILE A 102 -20.17 5.90 -31.32
N SER A 103 -19.50 5.41 -32.35
CA SER A 103 -20.07 5.22 -33.68
C SER A 103 -20.05 3.75 -34.09
N GLU A 104 -21.11 3.30 -34.75
CA GLU A 104 -21.26 1.96 -35.30
C GLU A 104 -21.55 2.08 -36.81
N GLY A 105 -21.12 1.10 -37.60
CA GLY A 105 -21.38 1.09 -39.05
C GLY A 105 -22.86 1.33 -39.38
N GLY A 106 -23.15 2.14 -40.41
CA GLY A 106 -24.53 2.52 -40.78
C GLY A 106 -25.00 3.88 -40.28
N GLY A 107 -24.12 4.68 -39.65
CA GLY A 107 -24.40 6.07 -39.26
C GLY A 107 -25.02 6.23 -37.87
N THR A 108 -25.19 5.14 -37.12
CA THR A 108 -25.65 5.20 -35.72
C THR A 108 -24.51 5.72 -34.84
N SER A 109 -24.79 6.79 -34.09
CA SER A 109 -23.86 7.36 -33.13
C SER A 109 -24.55 7.63 -31.79
N ALA A 110 -23.87 7.35 -30.68
CA ALA A 110 -24.33 7.66 -29.34
C ALA A 110 -23.26 8.41 -28.57
N SER A 111 -23.62 9.53 -27.96
CA SER A 111 -22.77 10.19 -26.97
C SER A 111 -22.93 9.51 -25.60
N LEU A 112 -21.81 9.34 -24.90
CA LEU A 112 -21.83 9.00 -23.48
C LEU A 112 -22.05 10.27 -22.65
N VAL A 113 -22.83 10.14 -21.59
CA VAL A 113 -23.18 11.22 -20.65
C VAL A 113 -22.25 11.15 -19.44
N PHE A 114 -21.57 12.24 -19.13
CA PHE A 114 -20.73 12.35 -17.94
C PHE A 114 -21.53 12.05 -16.66
N GLY A 115 -20.92 11.33 -15.73
CA GLY A 115 -21.49 10.97 -14.43
C GLY A 115 -22.50 9.82 -14.47
N ASP A 116 -23.10 9.58 -15.63
CA ASP A 116 -24.05 8.49 -15.87
C ASP A 116 -23.41 7.30 -16.59
N ASP A 117 -22.79 7.57 -17.73
CA ASP A 117 -22.21 6.56 -18.61
C ASP A 117 -20.69 6.44 -18.43
N PHE A 118 -20.03 7.55 -18.11
CA PHE A 118 -18.58 7.56 -17.93
C PHE A 118 -18.07 8.62 -16.95
N LEU A 119 -16.85 8.40 -16.45
CA LEU A 119 -16.03 9.37 -15.74
C LEU A 119 -14.67 9.49 -16.46
N PRO A 120 -14.26 10.69 -16.90
CA PRO A 120 -13.01 10.87 -17.64
C PRO A 120 -11.79 10.55 -16.77
N SER A 121 -10.77 9.95 -17.38
CA SER A 121 -9.46 9.82 -16.76
C SER A 121 -8.56 10.98 -17.20
N PRO A 122 -8.06 11.81 -16.28
CA PRO A 122 -7.12 12.87 -16.63
C PRO A 122 -5.77 12.29 -17.05
N GLN A 123 -5.04 13.04 -17.86
CA GLN A 123 -3.72 12.69 -18.36
C GLN A 123 -2.67 13.53 -17.63
N ALA A 124 -1.60 12.88 -17.17
CA ALA A 124 -0.51 13.55 -16.48
C ALA A 124 0.47 14.23 -17.46
N ASP A 125 0.53 13.77 -18.70
CA ASP A 125 1.54 14.12 -19.71
C ASP A 125 1.05 15.08 -20.80
N LYS A 126 -0.26 15.34 -20.88
CA LYS A 126 -0.84 16.28 -21.86
C LYS A 126 -2.12 16.94 -21.37
N ALA A 127 -2.24 18.23 -21.66
CA ALA A 127 -3.42 19.03 -21.31
C ALA A 127 -4.66 18.66 -22.15
N GLU A 128 -4.45 18.17 -23.38
CA GLU A 128 -5.53 17.71 -24.25
C GLU A 128 -5.17 16.35 -24.86
N LEU A 129 -6.14 15.44 -24.85
CA LEU A 129 -6.05 14.15 -25.51
C LEU A 129 -7.24 14.00 -26.46
N ALA A 130 -6.96 13.69 -27.73
CA ALA A 130 -7.95 13.34 -28.72
C ALA A 130 -7.58 12.00 -29.37
N LEU A 131 -8.51 11.05 -29.37
CA LEU A 131 -8.33 9.72 -29.96
C LEU A 131 -9.57 9.33 -30.75
N ASN A 132 -9.37 8.69 -31.90
CA ASN A 132 -10.44 8.06 -32.67
C ASN A 132 -9.96 6.69 -33.13
N ALA A 133 -10.51 5.63 -32.54
CA ALA A 133 -10.04 4.27 -32.83
C ALA A 133 -11.11 3.20 -32.61
N PRO A 134 -11.00 2.06 -33.34
CA PRO A 134 -11.83 0.89 -33.08
C PRO A 134 -11.64 0.36 -31.67
N LEU A 135 -12.66 -0.31 -31.16
CA LEU A 135 -12.67 -0.90 -29.82
C LEU A 135 -12.48 -2.42 -29.84
N VAL A 136 -11.75 -2.96 -28.86
CA VAL A 136 -11.65 -4.40 -28.61
C VAL A 136 -11.92 -4.70 -27.16
N PHE A 137 -12.88 -5.57 -26.90
CA PHE A 137 -13.13 -6.08 -25.56
C PHE A 137 -12.22 -7.27 -25.27
N VAL A 138 -11.54 -7.25 -24.12
CA VAL A 138 -10.55 -8.29 -23.76
C VAL A 138 -10.88 -8.93 -22.41
N GLY A 139 -12.17 -9.04 -22.05
CA GLY A 139 -12.56 -9.60 -20.75
C GLY A 139 -11.97 -8.80 -19.60
N PHE A 140 -11.27 -9.45 -18.65
CA PHE A 140 -10.59 -8.74 -17.56
C PHE A 140 -9.25 -8.13 -17.99
N GLY A 141 -8.70 -8.43 -19.17
CA GLY A 141 -7.39 -7.96 -19.59
C GLY A 141 -6.25 -8.50 -18.72
N VAL A 142 -6.37 -9.75 -18.27
CA VAL A 142 -5.36 -10.43 -17.45
C VAL A 142 -4.45 -11.29 -18.31
N ASN A 143 -3.14 -11.16 -18.10
CA ASN A 143 -2.12 -12.07 -18.60
C ASN A 143 -1.41 -12.72 -17.40
N ALA A 144 -1.75 -13.98 -17.13
CA ALA A 144 -1.32 -14.78 -15.98
C ALA A 144 -0.85 -16.16 -16.49
N PRO A 145 0.34 -16.23 -17.12
CA PRO A 145 0.84 -17.45 -17.77
C PRO A 145 1.03 -18.62 -16.79
N GLU A 146 1.37 -18.35 -15.54
CA GLU A 146 1.46 -19.32 -14.45
C GLU A 146 0.11 -20.00 -14.12
N ARG A 147 -0.98 -19.36 -14.52
CA ARG A 147 -2.36 -19.91 -14.47
C ARG A 147 -2.88 -20.33 -15.85
N GLY A 148 -2.03 -20.33 -16.88
CA GLY A 148 -2.41 -20.66 -18.26
C GLY A 148 -3.45 -19.69 -18.85
N ARG A 149 -3.48 -18.43 -18.40
CA ARG A 149 -4.48 -17.44 -18.82
C ARG A 149 -3.85 -16.29 -19.58
N ASP A 150 -4.38 -16.01 -20.76
CA ASP A 150 -4.12 -14.80 -21.53
C ASP A 150 -5.44 -14.30 -22.14
N ASP A 151 -6.04 -13.28 -21.52
CA ASP A 151 -7.31 -12.70 -21.98
C ASP A 151 -7.19 -11.96 -23.32
N PHE A 152 -5.97 -11.70 -23.79
CA PHE A 152 -5.69 -11.07 -25.09
C PHE A 152 -5.39 -12.08 -26.20
N ALA A 153 -5.34 -13.38 -25.88
CA ALA A 153 -4.97 -14.42 -26.84
C ALA A 153 -5.90 -14.40 -28.06
N GLY A 154 -5.30 -14.34 -29.26
CA GLY A 154 -6.04 -14.32 -30.53
C GLY A 154 -6.70 -12.97 -30.88
N LEU A 155 -6.52 -11.93 -30.07
CA LEU A 155 -7.09 -10.60 -30.30
C LEU A 155 -6.03 -9.65 -30.88
N ASP A 156 -6.39 -8.96 -31.97
CA ASP A 156 -5.59 -7.86 -32.51
C ASP A 156 -5.97 -6.57 -31.78
N VAL A 157 -5.11 -6.12 -30.86
CA VAL A 157 -5.31 -4.91 -30.06
C VAL A 157 -4.38 -3.75 -30.46
N ALA A 158 -3.45 -3.98 -31.40
CA ALA A 158 -2.50 -2.96 -31.82
C ALA A 158 -3.22 -1.78 -32.49
N GLY A 159 -2.93 -0.56 -32.05
CA GLY A 159 -3.57 0.67 -32.56
C GLY A 159 -5.03 0.84 -32.17
N LYS A 160 -5.56 0.03 -31.25
CA LYS A 160 -6.98 0.05 -30.83
C LYS A 160 -7.14 0.52 -29.39
N ILE A 161 -8.36 0.93 -29.05
CA ILE A 161 -8.76 1.19 -27.67
C ILE A 161 -9.28 -0.14 -27.08
N VAL A 162 -8.68 -0.55 -25.97
CA VAL A 162 -9.05 -1.79 -25.29
C VAL A 162 -10.09 -1.51 -24.21
N VAL A 163 -11.13 -2.32 -24.17
CA VAL A 163 -12.17 -2.31 -23.12
C VAL A 163 -11.91 -3.49 -22.19
N VAL A 164 -11.67 -3.20 -20.92
CA VAL A 164 -11.42 -4.20 -19.87
C VAL A 164 -12.49 -4.14 -18.80
N LEU A 165 -12.91 -5.27 -18.26
CA LEU A 165 -13.68 -5.32 -17.03
C LEU A 165 -12.82 -4.89 -15.84
N SER A 166 -13.43 -4.14 -14.94
CA SER A 166 -12.91 -3.85 -13.60
C SER A 166 -12.70 -5.12 -12.78
N GLY A 167 -11.65 -5.11 -11.94
CA GLY A 167 -11.29 -6.26 -11.11
C GLY A 167 -10.61 -7.38 -11.91
N ALA A 168 -10.66 -8.59 -11.37
CA ALA A 168 -10.06 -9.79 -11.94
C ALA A 168 -10.97 -11.01 -11.64
N PRO A 169 -10.68 -12.21 -12.15
CA PRO A 169 -11.47 -13.42 -11.87
C PRO A 169 -11.60 -13.75 -10.38
N LYS A 170 -12.72 -14.35 -9.95
CA LYS A 170 -13.01 -14.64 -8.53
C LYS A 170 -12.17 -15.77 -7.95
N GLY A 171 -11.79 -16.74 -8.77
CA GLY A 171 -10.98 -17.89 -8.37
C GLY A 171 -9.48 -17.62 -8.25
N PHE A 172 -9.02 -16.39 -8.49
CA PHE A 172 -7.63 -16.00 -8.23
C PHE A 172 -7.44 -15.86 -6.72
N GLN A 173 -6.25 -16.20 -6.21
CA GLN A 173 -5.90 -15.88 -4.83
C GLN A 173 -6.04 -14.37 -4.61
N THR A 174 -6.50 -13.91 -3.45
CA THR A 174 -6.97 -12.53 -3.32
C THR A 174 -5.92 -11.46 -3.66
N GLU A 175 -4.67 -11.66 -3.30
CA GLU A 175 -3.60 -10.68 -3.56
C GLU A 175 -3.15 -10.73 -5.02
N GLU A 176 -3.10 -11.92 -5.62
CA GLU A 176 -2.95 -12.06 -7.08
C GLU A 176 -4.10 -11.36 -7.83
N ARG A 177 -5.33 -11.55 -7.35
CA ARG A 177 -6.53 -10.91 -7.89
C ARG A 177 -6.45 -9.39 -7.76
N ALA A 178 -5.96 -8.87 -6.63
CA ALA A 178 -5.75 -7.44 -6.42
C ALA A 178 -4.67 -6.89 -7.36
N HIS A 179 -3.54 -7.60 -7.49
CA HIS A 179 -2.47 -7.27 -8.45
C HIS A 179 -3.01 -7.19 -9.89
N TYR A 180 -3.60 -8.26 -10.40
CA TYR A 180 -4.14 -8.32 -11.76
C TYR A 180 -5.37 -7.44 -11.97
N GLY A 181 -6.10 -7.11 -10.90
CA GLY A 181 -7.22 -6.18 -10.91
C GLY A 181 -6.81 -4.72 -11.03
N SER A 182 -5.55 -4.39 -10.72
CA SER A 182 -5.02 -3.03 -10.80
C SER A 182 -5.09 -2.48 -12.22
N VAL A 183 -5.66 -1.27 -12.36
CA VAL A 183 -5.71 -0.55 -13.64
C VAL A 183 -4.31 -0.34 -14.21
N GLY A 184 -3.30 -0.07 -13.37
CA GLY A 184 -1.92 0.10 -13.81
C GLY A 184 -1.33 -1.17 -14.45
N VAL A 185 -1.63 -2.35 -13.89
CA VAL A 185 -1.18 -3.65 -14.42
C VAL A 185 -1.86 -3.94 -15.76
N LYS A 186 -3.19 -3.78 -15.83
CA LYS A 186 -3.97 -3.96 -17.08
C LYS A 186 -3.49 -3.03 -18.20
N ARG A 187 -3.21 -1.76 -17.86
CA ARG A 187 -2.70 -0.76 -18.80
C ARG A 187 -1.30 -1.11 -19.30
N ALA A 188 -0.40 -1.55 -18.41
CA ALA A 188 0.94 -1.97 -18.80
C ALA A 188 0.88 -3.15 -19.78
N GLU A 189 0.00 -4.13 -19.55
CA GLU A 189 -0.18 -5.26 -20.46
C GLU A 189 -0.81 -4.84 -21.80
N ALA A 190 -1.85 -3.99 -21.79
CA ALA A 190 -2.45 -3.46 -23.01
C ALA A 190 -1.43 -2.65 -23.84
N ALA A 191 -0.63 -1.80 -23.18
CA ALA A 191 0.46 -1.05 -23.78
C ALA A 191 1.51 -1.96 -24.43
N ARG A 192 1.90 -3.05 -23.74
CA ARG A 192 2.85 -4.05 -24.25
C ARG A 192 2.37 -4.71 -25.54
N ARG A 193 1.05 -4.80 -25.75
CA ARG A 193 0.42 -5.35 -26.96
C ARG A 193 0.08 -4.29 -28.02
N GLY A 194 0.48 -3.04 -27.81
CA GLY A 194 0.32 -1.96 -28.78
C GLY A 194 -1.04 -1.27 -28.75
N ALA A 195 -1.87 -1.48 -27.72
CA ALA A 195 -3.08 -0.68 -27.53
C ALA A 195 -2.73 0.80 -27.32
N ILE A 196 -3.64 1.69 -27.74
CA ILE A 196 -3.44 3.15 -27.68
C ILE A 196 -4.37 3.85 -26.67
N GLY A 197 -5.13 3.07 -25.90
CA GLY A 197 -6.01 3.57 -24.86
C GLY A 197 -6.76 2.44 -24.16
N VAL A 198 -7.19 2.69 -22.92
CA VAL A 198 -7.93 1.72 -22.10
C VAL A 198 -9.20 2.35 -21.54
N LEU A 199 -10.33 1.68 -21.70
CA LEU A 199 -11.60 1.95 -21.02
C LEU A 199 -11.85 0.87 -19.98
N THR A 200 -12.09 1.26 -18.73
CA THR A 200 -12.39 0.32 -17.64
C THR A 200 -13.90 0.24 -17.41
N LEU A 201 -14.48 -0.92 -17.70
CA LEU A 201 -15.91 -1.18 -17.62
C LEU A 201 -16.31 -1.73 -16.24
N GLY A 202 -17.29 -1.09 -15.61
CA GLY A 202 -17.96 -1.57 -14.41
C GLY A 202 -18.64 -2.93 -14.63
N THR A 203 -18.91 -3.65 -13.56
CA THR A 203 -19.71 -4.87 -13.60
C THR A 203 -21.02 -4.67 -12.82
N PRO A 204 -22.12 -5.36 -13.17
CA PRO A 204 -23.36 -5.27 -12.41
C PRO A 204 -23.16 -5.56 -10.91
N THR A 205 -22.37 -6.58 -10.59
CA THR A 205 -22.01 -6.92 -9.21
C THR A 205 -21.17 -5.83 -8.54
N GLY A 206 -20.24 -5.19 -9.27
CA GLY A 206 -19.44 -4.07 -8.76
C GLY A 206 -20.30 -2.84 -8.46
N GLU A 207 -21.18 -2.44 -9.37
CA GLU A 207 -22.03 -1.26 -9.19
C GLU A 207 -23.12 -1.44 -8.12
N LYS A 208 -23.58 -2.68 -7.88
CA LYS A 208 -24.43 -2.98 -6.71
C LYS A 208 -23.71 -2.72 -5.39
N ARG A 209 -22.40 -2.98 -5.31
CA ARG A 209 -21.59 -2.75 -4.10
C ARG A 209 -21.21 -1.28 -3.95
N ARG A 210 -20.75 -0.66 -5.04
CA ARG A 210 -20.38 0.75 -5.10
C ARG A 210 -21.05 1.39 -6.32
N PRO A 211 -22.18 2.09 -6.13
CA PRO A 211 -22.89 2.74 -7.24
C PRO A 211 -21.97 3.69 -8.00
N PHE A 212 -22.03 3.67 -9.34
CA PHE A 212 -21.18 4.48 -10.22
C PHE A 212 -21.25 5.97 -9.89
N ALA A 213 -22.45 6.47 -9.55
CA ALA A 213 -22.69 7.86 -9.17
C ALA A 213 -21.85 8.34 -7.97
N ARG A 214 -21.41 7.43 -7.08
CA ARG A 214 -20.50 7.80 -5.97
C ARG A 214 -19.13 8.25 -6.47
N GLY A 215 -18.72 7.82 -7.66
CA GLY A 215 -17.45 8.24 -8.28
C GLY A 215 -17.47 9.68 -8.79
N VAL A 216 -18.64 10.29 -8.97
CA VAL A 216 -18.77 11.67 -9.49
C VAL A 216 -18.14 12.67 -8.55
N ALA A 217 -18.36 12.53 -7.24
CA ALA A 217 -17.91 13.48 -6.22
C ALA A 217 -16.38 13.67 -6.24
N GLY A 218 -15.61 12.58 -6.38
CA GLY A 218 -14.15 12.62 -6.44
C GLY A 218 -13.56 12.56 -7.85
N SER A 219 -14.39 12.68 -8.90
CA SER A 219 -13.91 12.58 -10.28
C SER A 219 -12.99 13.74 -10.67
N ARG A 220 -13.06 14.86 -9.95
CA ARG A 220 -12.27 16.08 -10.18
C ARG A 220 -11.14 16.29 -9.18
N ASP A 221 -10.91 15.32 -8.30
CA ASP A 221 -9.85 15.40 -7.31
C ASP A 221 -8.47 15.37 -7.99
N TRP A 222 -7.50 16.01 -7.34
CA TRP A 222 -6.11 15.96 -7.77
C TRP A 222 -5.56 14.55 -7.63
N ARG A 223 -5.02 14.02 -8.72
CA ARG A 223 -4.16 12.83 -8.74
C ARG A 223 -2.71 13.24 -8.79
N MET A 224 -1.81 12.37 -8.36
CA MET A 224 -0.38 12.62 -8.46
C MET A 224 0.37 11.45 -9.10
N THR A 225 1.50 11.79 -9.70
CA THR A 225 2.59 10.86 -10.04
C THR A 225 3.91 11.60 -9.85
N TRP A 226 5.05 10.95 -10.07
CA TRP A 226 6.37 11.59 -10.07
C TRP A 226 6.91 11.74 -11.50
N SER A 227 7.85 12.66 -11.73
CA SER A 227 8.53 12.84 -13.02
C SER A 227 9.82 12.03 -13.10
N THR A 228 10.05 11.38 -14.24
CA THR A 228 11.32 10.73 -14.55
C THR A 228 12.45 11.76 -14.68
N PRO A 229 13.73 11.34 -14.64
CA PRO A 229 14.86 12.25 -14.84
C PRO A 229 14.80 13.06 -16.15
N GLU A 230 14.14 12.53 -17.18
CA GLU A 230 13.91 13.20 -18.46
C GLU A 230 12.79 14.27 -18.39
N GLY A 231 12.14 14.44 -17.24
CA GLY A 231 11.05 15.40 -17.02
C GLY A 231 9.66 14.93 -17.47
N ALA A 232 9.52 13.67 -17.89
CA ALA A 232 8.23 13.09 -18.26
C ALA A 232 7.52 12.51 -17.02
N PRO A 233 6.19 12.62 -16.89
CA PRO A 233 5.47 11.95 -15.80
C PRO A 233 5.63 10.43 -15.89
N PHE A 234 5.87 9.78 -14.76
CA PHE A 234 5.90 8.33 -14.65
C PHE A 234 4.48 7.79 -14.79
N VAL A 235 4.20 7.15 -15.92
CA VAL A 235 2.88 6.58 -16.20
C VAL A 235 3.06 5.12 -16.59
N ARG A 236 2.57 4.22 -15.72
CA ARG A 236 2.52 2.77 -16.02
C ARG A 236 1.65 2.54 -17.26
N GLY A 237 2.22 1.91 -18.28
CA GLY A 237 1.56 1.73 -19.58
C GLY A 237 1.32 3.03 -20.33
N GLY A 238 2.30 3.94 -20.37
CA GLY A 238 2.17 5.28 -20.97
C GLY A 238 1.67 5.30 -22.43
N SER A 239 1.96 4.28 -23.24
CA SER A 239 1.44 4.18 -24.61
C SER A 239 -0.05 3.81 -24.70
N ALA A 240 -0.64 3.29 -23.62
CA ALA A 240 -2.07 3.00 -23.49
C ALA A 240 -2.68 3.79 -22.29
N PRO A 241 -2.96 5.09 -22.47
CA PRO A 241 -3.55 5.92 -21.42
C PRO A 241 -4.92 5.37 -20.96
N SER A 242 -5.23 5.56 -19.67
CA SER A 242 -6.61 5.38 -19.19
C SER A 242 -7.45 6.50 -19.78
N LEU A 243 -8.57 6.15 -20.42
CA LEU A 243 -9.45 7.14 -21.07
C LEU A 243 -10.66 7.47 -20.19
N ALA A 244 -11.32 6.44 -19.65
CA ALA A 244 -12.46 6.62 -18.76
C ALA A 244 -12.77 5.34 -17.97
N SER A 245 -13.41 5.53 -16.83
CA SER A 245 -14.25 4.50 -16.21
C SER A 245 -15.63 4.56 -16.87
N ILE A 246 -16.13 3.42 -17.34
CA ILE A 246 -17.42 3.28 -18.01
C ILE A 246 -18.38 2.54 -17.08
N SER A 247 -19.58 3.08 -16.89
CA SER A 247 -20.62 2.42 -16.10
C SER A 247 -21.23 1.24 -16.86
N VAL A 248 -21.98 0.39 -16.17
CA VAL A 248 -22.75 -0.69 -16.80
C VAL A 248 -23.70 -0.11 -17.86
N LYS A 249 -24.36 1.02 -17.56
CA LYS A 249 -25.22 1.78 -18.49
C LYS A 249 -24.43 2.25 -19.72
N GLY A 250 -23.25 2.85 -19.52
CA GLY A 250 -22.36 3.27 -20.59
C GLY A 250 -21.84 2.10 -21.43
N GLY A 251 -21.65 0.93 -20.81
CA GLY A 251 -21.26 -0.31 -21.48
C GLY A 251 -22.22 -0.72 -22.58
N TYR A 252 -23.54 -0.61 -22.38
CA TYR A 252 -24.50 -0.94 -23.45
C TYR A 252 -24.37 -0.03 -24.67
N LYS A 253 -24.07 1.25 -24.46
CA LYS A 253 -23.79 2.19 -25.56
C LYS A 253 -22.46 1.85 -26.26
N LEU A 254 -21.43 1.51 -25.47
CA LEU A 254 -20.11 1.15 -25.97
C LEU A 254 -20.15 -0.11 -26.85
N PHE A 255 -20.96 -1.10 -26.50
CA PHE A 255 -21.05 -2.38 -27.22
C PHE A 255 -22.00 -2.34 -28.43
N GLY A 256 -22.86 -1.32 -28.57
CA GLY A 256 -23.71 -1.14 -29.75
C GLY A 256 -24.59 -2.36 -30.04
N SER A 257 -24.55 -2.89 -31.26
CA SER A 257 -25.27 -4.13 -31.61
C SER A 257 -24.77 -5.39 -30.88
N ALA A 258 -23.62 -5.35 -30.21
CA ALA A 258 -23.03 -6.48 -29.50
C ALA A 258 -23.45 -6.59 -28.02
N THR A 259 -24.52 -5.92 -27.58
CA THR A 259 -24.99 -5.94 -26.17
C THR A 259 -25.33 -7.34 -25.65
N ALA A 260 -25.84 -8.25 -26.48
CA ALA A 260 -26.07 -9.63 -26.08
C ALA A 260 -24.76 -10.34 -25.65
N ARG A 261 -23.62 -10.01 -26.28
CA ARG A 261 -22.30 -10.53 -25.88
C ARG A 261 -21.80 -9.90 -24.59
N LEU A 262 -22.16 -8.64 -24.31
CA LEU A 262 -21.87 -7.99 -23.03
C LEU A 262 -22.57 -8.70 -21.86
N GLU A 263 -23.83 -9.07 -22.03
CA GLU A 263 -24.58 -9.83 -21.00
C GLU A 263 -23.96 -11.20 -20.71
N ALA A 264 -23.56 -11.91 -21.78
CA ALA A 264 -22.83 -13.16 -21.65
C ALA A 264 -21.48 -12.96 -20.93
N ALA A 265 -20.77 -11.88 -21.24
CA ALA A 265 -19.52 -11.52 -20.58
C ALA A 265 -19.70 -11.22 -19.09
N TYR A 266 -20.74 -10.49 -18.68
CA TYR A 266 -21.04 -10.26 -17.26
C TYR A 266 -21.39 -11.56 -16.53
N THR A 267 -22.19 -12.43 -17.15
CA THR A 267 -22.53 -13.74 -16.60
C THR A 267 -21.27 -14.59 -16.40
N ALA A 268 -20.39 -14.64 -17.40
CA ALA A 268 -19.13 -15.38 -17.31
C ALA A 268 -18.17 -14.78 -16.28
N ALA A 269 -18.08 -13.45 -16.19
CA ALA A 269 -17.26 -12.73 -15.21
C ALA A 269 -17.66 -13.01 -13.76
N ASP A 270 -18.94 -13.34 -13.53
CA ASP A 270 -19.44 -13.65 -12.19
C ASP A 270 -19.13 -15.08 -11.72
N THR A 271 -18.62 -15.95 -12.59
CA THR A 271 -18.14 -17.30 -12.24
C THR A 271 -16.79 -17.27 -11.52
N GLN A 272 -16.39 -18.40 -10.91
CA GLN A 272 -15.07 -18.55 -10.29
C GLN A 272 -13.94 -18.49 -11.32
N GLU A 273 -14.08 -19.20 -12.44
CA GLU A 273 -13.09 -19.16 -13.53
C GLU A 273 -13.01 -17.77 -14.16
N GLY A 274 -14.13 -17.04 -14.21
CA GLY A 274 -14.20 -15.70 -14.80
C GLY A 274 -13.76 -15.72 -16.27
N LYS A 275 -14.06 -16.80 -17.01
CA LYS A 275 -13.62 -17.01 -18.39
C LYS A 275 -14.47 -16.16 -19.33
N VAL A 276 -14.05 -14.92 -19.52
CA VAL A 276 -14.74 -13.96 -20.38
C VAL A 276 -14.07 -13.97 -21.76
N GLU A 277 -14.85 -14.27 -22.79
CA GLU A 277 -14.35 -14.24 -24.17
C GLU A 277 -14.21 -12.78 -24.65
N GLY A 278 -13.01 -12.41 -25.10
CA GLY A 278 -12.76 -11.13 -25.75
C GLY A 278 -13.09 -11.17 -27.25
N PHE A 279 -13.34 -10.00 -27.84
CA PHE A 279 -13.69 -9.84 -29.25
C PHE A 279 -13.57 -8.39 -29.72
N ALA A 280 -13.41 -8.19 -31.02
CA ALA A 280 -13.53 -6.87 -31.64
C ALA A 280 -14.97 -6.36 -31.52
N LEU A 281 -15.15 -5.12 -31.04
CA LEU A 281 -16.46 -4.50 -30.99
C LEU A 281 -16.83 -3.92 -32.37
N PRO A 282 -18.12 -3.83 -32.71
CA PRO A 282 -18.58 -3.21 -33.95
C PRO A 282 -18.43 -1.68 -33.93
N THR A 283 -18.00 -1.12 -32.81
CA THR A 283 -17.97 0.30 -32.51
C THR A 283 -16.57 0.91 -32.56
N THR A 284 -16.53 2.20 -32.88
CA THR A 284 -15.37 3.08 -32.80
C THR A 284 -15.64 4.15 -31.74
N ALA A 285 -14.63 4.49 -30.95
CA ALA A 285 -14.73 5.57 -29.96
C ALA A 285 -13.96 6.81 -30.44
N ASN A 286 -14.66 7.94 -30.49
CA ASN A 286 -14.06 9.27 -30.54
C ASN A 286 -14.02 9.84 -29.11
N VAL A 287 -12.83 10.11 -28.61
CA VAL A 287 -12.56 10.52 -27.22
C VAL A 287 -11.84 11.86 -27.25
N ALA A 288 -12.35 12.85 -26.50
CA ALA A 288 -11.69 14.12 -26.27
C ALA A 288 -11.68 14.44 -24.77
N LEU A 289 -10.49 14.55 -24.17
CA LEU A 289 -10.29 14.80 -22.74
C LEU A 289 -9.43 16.05 -22.55
N LYS A 290 -9.71 16.79 -21.48
CA LYS A 290 -8.87 17.92 -21.04
C LYS A 290 -8.40 17.69 -19.61
N SER A 291 -7.14 18.01 -19.36
CA SER A 291 -6.49 17.83 -18.07
C SER A 291 -5.87 19.15 -17.61
N GLU A 292 -6.04 19.47 -16.34
CA GLU A 292 -5.24 20.48 -15.65
C GLU A 292 -4.01 19.75 -15.09
N ILE A 293 -2.81 20.29 -15.32
CA ILE A 293 -1.55 19.69 -14.88
C ILE A 293 -0.73 20.75 -14.15
N GLN A 294 -0.21 20.41 -12.97
CA GLN A 294 0.63 21.27 -12.16
C GLN A 294 1.88 20.51 -11.71
N GLN A 295 3.04 21.15 -11.82
CA GLN A 295 4.26 20.64 -11.19
C GLN A 295 4.21 20.98 -9.70
N ARG A 296 4.44 19.98 -8.86
CA ARG A 296 4.56 20.12 -7.41
C ARG A 296 5.87 19.47 -6.97
N ARG A 297 6.30 19.75 -5.75
CA ARG A 297 7.44 19.08 -5.14
C ARG A 297 7.05 18.64 -3.75
N SER A 298 7.50 17.48 -3.36
CA SER A 298 7.45 17.03 -1.97
C SER A 298 8.72 16.24 -1.66
N SER A 299 8.82 15.65 -0.47
CA SER A 299 10.04 14.94 -0.07
C SER A 299 9.73 13.70 0.73
N ASN A 300 10.40 12.59 0.41
CA ASN A 300 10.59 11.53 1.41
C ASN A 300 11.65 12.01 2.42
N VAL A 301 11.58 11.51 3.65
CA VAL A 301 12.58 11.75 4.70
C VAL A 301 13.29 10.45 5.02
N ALA A 302 14.61 10.41 4.85
CA ALA A 302 15.42 9.21 4.92
C ALA A 302 16.63 9.41 5.85
N GLY A 303 16.75 8.55 6.86
CA GLY A 303 17.86 8.54 7.82
C GLY A 303 18.41 7.12 8.02
N LEU A 304 19.74 6.98 7.99
CA LEU A 304 20.43 5.69 8.04
C LEU A 304 21.12 5.47 9.38
N ILE A 305 20.83 4.33 10.00
CA ILE A 305 21.59 3.75 11.11
C ILE A 305 22.57 2.75 10.50
N GLU A 306 23.86 3.09 10.47
CA GLU A 306 24.88 2.24 9.85
C GLU A 306 25.07 0.95 10.65
N GLY A 307 25.09 -0.19 9.95
CA GLY A 307 25.37 -1.49 10.54
C GLY A 307 26.78 -1.63 11.12
N SER A 308 26.94 -2.54 12.08
CA SER A 308 28.19 -2.82 12.78
C SER A 308 29.08 -3.83 12.05
N ASP A 309 28.49 -4.74 11.27
CA ASP A 309 29.23 -5.80 10.59
C ASP A 309 29.88 -5.26 9.29
N PRO A 310 31.17 -5.51 9.05
CA PRO A 310 31.89 -4.94 7.91
C PRO A 310 31.36 -5.38 6.54
N THR A 311 30.65 -6.51 6.46
CA THR A 311 30.08 -7.05 5.22
C THR A 311 28.58 -6.81 5.15
N LEU A 312 27.85 -7.14 6.23
CA LEU A 312 26.39 -7.05 6.24
C LEU A 312 25.87 -5.61 6.27
N LYS A 313 26.66 -4.64 6.74
CA LYS A 313 26.23 -3.23 6.75
C LYS A 313 25.92 -2.65 5.37
N ALA A 314 26.39 -3.27 4.29
CA ALA A 314 26.01 -2.90 2.93
C ALA A 314 24.51 -3.18 2.67
N GLN A 315 23.98 -4.27 3.24
CA GLN A 315 22.57 -4.62 3.17
C GLN A 315 21.74 -3.72 4.07
N THR A 316 20.59 -3.31 3.57
CA THR A 316 19.70 -2.36 4.24
C THR A 316 18.34 -2.97 4.53
N ILE A 317 17.91 -2.91 5.78
CA ILE A 317 16.52 -3.15 6.19
C ILE A 317 15.82 -1.79 6.21
N VAL A 318 14.72 -1.66 5.45
CA VAL A 318 13.92 -0.43 5.43
C VAL A 318 12.79 -0.56 6.45
N LEU A 319 12.62 0.48 7.28
CA LEU A 319 11.43 0.69 8.09
C LEU A 319 10.69 1.87 7.50
N SER A 320 9.48 1.65 6.97
CA SER A 320 8.71 2.69 6.29
C SER A 320 7.43 3.07 7.04
N ALA A 321 7.01 4.32 6.86
CA ALA A 321 5.68 4.82 7.18
C ALA A 321 5.39 6.02 6.27
N HIS A 322 4.15 6.27 5.87
CA HIS A 322 3.84 7.51 5.17
C HIS A 322 3.65 8.67 6.14
N LEU A 323 3.91 9.89 5.66
CA LEU A 323 3.86 11.12 6.44
C LEU A 323 2.74 12.07 6.00
N ASP A 324 2.33 11.97 4.74
CA ASP A 324 1.28 12.80 4.17
C ASP A 324 -0.11 12.31 4.56
N HIS A 325 -1.05 13.22 4.69
CA HIS A 325 -2.46 12.88 4.82
C HIS A 325 -3.31 13.73 3.85
N GLU A 326 -4.63 13.76 4.01
CA GLU A 326 -5.56 14.32 3.01
C GLU A 326 -5.60 15.87 2.95
N GLY A 327 -4.89 16.57 3.83
CA GLY A 327 -4.78 18.02 3.81
C GLY A 327 -5.98 18.74 4.40
N ILE A 328 -6.52 19.72 3.67
CA ILE A 328 -7.67 20.52 4.08
C ILE A 328 -8.81 20.27 3.10
N LYS A 329 -10.00 19.99 3.64
CA LYS A 329 -11.23 19.80 2.89
C LYS A 329 -11.50 21.00 2.00
N GLU A 330 -11.72 20.76 0.71
CA GLU A 330 -12.19 21.81 -0.19
C GLU A 330 -13.64 22.20 0.16
N ASN A 331 -13.90 23.50 0.30
CA ASN A 331 -15.23 24.07 0.55
C ASN A 331 -15.95 23.49 1.79
N PRO A 332 -15.34 23.55 2.99
CA PRO A 332 -15.99 23.09 4.21
C PRO A 332 -17.24 23.92 4.51
N LYS A 333 -18.22 23.32 5.19
CA LYS A 333 -19.39 24.09 5.65
C LYS A 333 -18.95 25.10 6.73
N PRO A 334 -19.62 26.26 6.86
CA PRO A 334 -19.30 27.20 7.94
C PRO A 334 -19.35 26.52 9.32
N GLY A 335 -18.26 26.61 10.09
CA GLY A 335 -18.13 26.00 11.41
C GLY A 335 -17.83 24.50 11.41
N GLU A 336 -17.66 23.87 10.25
CA GLU A 336 -17.16 22.50 10.12
C GLU A 336 -15.64 22.48 10.26
N ASP A 337 -15.12 21.47 10.96
CA ASP A 337 -13.70 21.18 10.92
C ASP A 337 -13.29 20.73 9.51
N ALA A 338 -12.24 21.33 8.99
CA ALA A 338 -11.78 21.14 7.62
C ALA A 338 -10.42 20.45 7.54
N VAL A 339 -9.71 20.30 8.66
CA VAL A 339 -8.36 19.75 8.65
C VAL A 339 -8.44 18.24 8.80
N TYR A 340 -7.79 17.50 7.90
CA TYR A 340 -7.61 16.05 8.06
C TYR A 340 -6.33 15.83 8.88
N ASN A 341 -6.45 15.81 10.21
CA ASN A 341 -5.28 15.77 11.10
C ASN A 341 -4.49 14.46 11.02
N GLY A 342 -5.15 13.33 10.80
CA GLY A 342 -4.47 12.05 10.60
C GLY A 342 -3.66 11.59 11.79
N ALA A 343 -4.31 11.47 12.95
CA ALA A 343 -3.66 11.03 14.17
C ALA A 343 -3.27 9.54 14.09
N LEU A 344 -4.20 8.66 13.71
CA LEU A 344 -3.90 7.25 13.50
C LEU A 344 -3.41 7.01 12.08
N ASP A 345 -4.08 7.57 11.08
CA ASP A 345 -3.67 7.60 9.69
C ASP A 345 -3.08 8.98 9.37
N ASN A 346 -1.83 9.26 9.73
CA ASN A 346 -0.70 8.33 9.83
C ASN A 346 0.35 8.74 10.86
N ALA A 347 0.08 9.78 11.66
CA ALA A 347 1.05 10.29 12.63
C ALA A 347 1.52 9.20 13.60
N SER A 348 0.67 8.21 13.87
CA SER A 348 0.99 7.04 14.69
C SER A 348 2.09 6.13 14.11
N GLY A 349 2.09 5.89 12.79
CA GLY A 349 3.11 5.10 12.11
C GLY A 349 4.47 5.81 12.13
N VAL A 350 4.49 7.11 11.83
CA VAL A 350 5.71 7.93 11.90
C VAL A 350 6.24 8.06 13.33
N ALA A 351 5.37 8.24 14.31
CA ALA A 351 5.77 8.27 15.72
C ALA A 351 6.37 6.94 16.18
N THR A 352 5.81 5.82 15.71
CA THR A 352 6.37 4.48 15.92
C THR A 352 7.75 4.34 15.27
N LEU A 353 7.91 4.82 14.03
CA LEU A 353 9.18 4.82 13.29
C LEU A 353 10.28 5.57 14.05
N LEU A 354 9.97 6.78 14.56
CA LEU A 354 10.88 7.59 15.34
C LEU A 354 11.30 6.88 16.64
N GLU A 355 10.34 6.26 17.32
CA GLU A 355 10.58 5.56 18.58
C GLU A 355 11.40 4.28 18.41
N VAL A 356 11.16 3.51 17.34
CA VAL A 356 12.03 2.39 16.96
C VAL A 356 13.44 2.88 16.63
N GLY A 357 13.55 4.00 15.90
CA GLY A 357 14.82 4.68 15.63
C GLY A 357 15.60 5.01 16.91
N ARG A 358 14.92 5.54 17.94
CA ARG A 358 15.50 5.81 19.25
C ARG A 358 16.05 4.54 19.91
N GLY A 359 15.34 3.43 19.79
CA GLY A 359 15.80 2.14 20.32
C GLY A 359 17.14 1.70 19.73
N PHE A 360 17.33 1.85 18.43
CA PHE A 360 18.58 1.48 17.76
C PHE A 360 19.74 2.44 18.01
N THR A 361 19.48 3.72 18.27
CA THR A 361 20.54 4.72 18.50
C THR A 361 20.97 4.81 19.96
N GLN A 362 20.08 4.46 20.89
CA GLN A 362 20.37 4.45 22.33
C GLN A 362 20.75 3.06 22.87
N GLY A 363 20.47 1.99 22.11
CA GLY A 363 20.92 0.64 22.42
C GLY A 363 22.45 0.49 22.36
N LYS A 364 23.01 -0.43 23.14
CA LYS A 364 24.46 -0.74 23.11
C LYS A 364 24.86 -1.55 21.88
N ASP A 365 23.99 -2.45 21.43
CA ASP A 365 24.25 -3.33 20.31
C ASP A 365 23.77 -2.68 19.02
N ARG A 366 24.71 -2.37 18.14
CA ARG A 366 24.41 -1.86 16.79
C ARG A 366 24.03 -3.03 15.89
N PRO A 367 22.96 -2.90 15.08
CA PRO A 367 22.52 -3.95 14.18
C PRO A 367 23.63 -4.31 13.19
N LYS A 368 23.69 -5.57 12.74
CA LYS A 368 24.73 -5.99 11.77
C LYS A 368 24.52 -5.37 10.39
N ARG A 369 23.30 -5.45 9.87
CA ARG A 369 22.86 -4.71 8.66
C ARG A 369 22.55 -3.26 8.99
N SER A 370 22.61 -2.40 7.98
CA SER A 370 22.14 -1.03 8.16
C SER A 370 20.61 -0.99 8.20
N ILE A 371 20.06 -0.04 8.96
CA ILE A 371 18.62 0.21 9.03
C ILE A 371 18.35 1.59 8.45
N LEU A 372 17.46 1.66 7.48
CA LEU A 372 16.97 2.91 6.90
C LEU A 372 15.59 3.22 7.48
N LEU A 373 15.46 4.34 8.17
CA LEU A 373 14.16 4.91 8.53
C LEU A 373 13.68 5.78 7.36
N LEU A 374 12.50 5.49 6.84
CA LEU A 374 11.94 6.14 5.66
C LEU A 374 10.51 6.63 5.94
N ALA A 375 10.33 7.94 6.06
CA ALA A 375 9.00 8.56 6.05
C ALA A 375 8.66 9.01 4.62
N VAL A 376 7.66 8.41 3.98
CA VAL A 376 7.35 8.67 2.56
C VAL A 376 6.25 9.72 2.38
N THR A 377 6.28 10.41 1.25
CA THR A 377 5.25 11.35 0.82
C THR A 377 4.24 10.73 -0.16
N ALA A 378 3.11 11.39 -0.37
CA ALA A 378 2.12 11.09 -1.40
C ALA A 378 1.64 9.62 -1.42
N GLU A 379 1.53 8.99 -0.25
CA GLU A 379 0.91 7.66 -0.11
C GLU A 379 -0.58 7.76 -0.47
N GLU A 380 -1.26 8.78 0.06
CA GLU A 380 -2.71 8.98 -0.09
C GLU A 380 -3.11 9.22 -1.55
N LYS A 381 -2.15 9.68 -2.36
CA LYS A 381 -2.33 9.90 -3.80
C LYS A 381 -1.94 8.68 -4.65
N GLY A 382 -1.60 7.55 -4.03
CA GLY A 382 -1.39 6.25 -4.69
C GLY A 382 0.00 5.62 -4.49
N LEU A 383 0.58 5.70 -3.29
CA LEU A 383 1.90 5.15 -2.93
C LEU A 383 3.04 5.79 -3.73
N ILE A 384 2.99 7.11 -3.96
CA ILE A 384 3.85 7.79 -4.94
C ILE A 384 5.28 7.99 -4.40
N GLY A 385 5.45 8.37 -3.14
CA GLY A 385 6.76 8.56 -2.53
C GLY A 385 7.53 7.25 -2.37
N SER A 386 6.86 6.18 -1.96
CA SER A 386 7.46 4.83 -1.90
C SER A 386 7.74 4.27 -3.30
N GLU A 387 6.89 4.54 -4.30
CA GLU A 387 7.17 4.17 -5.70
C GLU A 387 8.42 4.87 -6.20
N TYR A 388 8.55 6.18 -5.94
CA TYR A 388 9.74 6.94 -6.31
C TYR A 388 10.99 6.40 -5.60
N PHE A 389 10.93 6.16 -4.29
CA PHE A 389 12.07 5.64 -3.53
C PHE A 389 12.47 4.24 -4.01
N ALA A 390 11.52 3.32 -4.19
CA ALA A 390 11.83 1.96 -4.63
C ALA A 390 12.44 1.93 -6.04
N HIS A 391 12.06 2.87 -6.91
CA HIS A 391 12.70 3.05 -8.21
C HIS A 391 14.08 3.71 -8.11
N ASN A 392 14.23 4.70 -7.23
CA ASN A 392 15.40 5.58 -7.11
C ASN A 392 15.92 5.61 -5.66
N PRO A 393 16.37 4.49 -5.08
CA PRO A 393 16.76 4.47 -3.68
C PRO A 393 18.07 5.26 -3.49
N THR A 394 18.18 5.93 -2.35
CA THR A 394 19.39 6.66 -1.95
C THR A 394 20.47 5.76 -1.36
N VAL A 395 20.16 4.47 -1.20
CA VAL A 395 21.08 3.37 -0.91
C VAL A 395 21.17 2.44 -2.13
N PRO A 396 22.22 1.61 -2.28
CA PRO A 396 22.34 0.71 -3.42
C PRO A 396 21.11 -0.20 -3.55
N LYS A 397 20.41 -0.12 -4.70
CA LYS A 397 19.14 -0.84 -4.92
C LYS A 397 19.23 -2.35 -4.70
N ALA A 398 20.32 -2.98 -5.16
CA ALA A 398 20.56 -4.41 -4.97
C ALA A 398 20.73 -4.79 -3.50
N GLU A 399 21.04 -3.84 -2.63
CA GLU A 399 21.28 -4.06 -1.21
C GLU A 399 20.04 -3.86 -0.32
N LEU A 400 18.90 -3.47 -0.90
CA LEU A 400 17.62 -3.46 -0.18
C LEU A 400 17.20 -4.90 0.16
N ALA A 401 17.41 -5.30 1.41
CA ALA A 401 17.28 -6.67 1.86
C ALA A 401 15.85 -7.02 2.26
N ALA A 402 15.17 -6.11 2.96
CA ALA A 402 13.75 -6.21 3.28
C ALA A 402 13.15 -4.84 3.57
N ASP A 403 11.82 -4.76 3.54
CA ASP A 403 11.05 -3.62 4.01
C ASP A 403 10.00 -4.06 5.06
N VAL A 404 9.87 -3.27 6.12
CA VAL A 404 8.87 -3.44 7.18
C VAL A 404 8.09 -2.15 7.28
N ASN A 405 6.88 -2.14 6.72
CA ASN A 405 6.00 -1.00 6.78
C ASN A 405 5.22 -1.00 8.10
N LEU A 406 5.36 0.09 8.84
CA LEU A 406 4.87 0.27 10.21
C LEU A 406 3.51 0.95 10.26
N ASP A 407 2.96 1.33 9.11
CA ASP A 407 1.77 2.16 8.96
C ASP A 407 0.61 1.38 8.33
N MET A 408 -0.62 1.38 8.82
CA MET A 408 -1.22 2.23 9.86
C MET A 408 -1.67 1.43 11.09
N PRO A 409 -1.05 1.59 12.28
CA PRO A 409 -1.47 0.86 13.46
C PRO A 409 -2.72 1.52 14.07
N VAL A 410 -3.81 0.78 14.19
CA VAL A 410 -4.96 1.22 14.99
C VAL A 410 -4.68 0.92 16.45
N LEU A 411 -4.38 1.97 17.21
CA LEU A 411 -3.91 1.93 18.60
C LEU A 411 -5.01 2.34 19.59
N LEU A 412 -6.21 1.81 19.40
CA LEU A 412 -7.40 2.11 20.22
C LEU A 412 -7.73 1.02 21.25
N TYR A 413 -6.88 -0.01 21.36
CA TYR A 413 -7.09 -1.18 22.21
C TYR A 413 -5.76 -1.88 22.54
N PRO A 414 -5.67 -2.60 23.67
CA PRO A 414 -4.45 -3.29 24.08
C PRO A 414 -4.27 -4.62 23.34
N PHE A 415 -3.82 -4.59 22.09
CA PHE A 415 -3.69 -5.78 21.24
C PHE A 415 -2.82 -6.90 21.87
N THR A 416 -3.15 -8.16 21.53
CA THR A 416 -2.42 -9.37 21.96
C THR A 416 -1.80 -10.14 20.81
N ASP A 417 -1.91 -9.60 19.60
CA ASP A 417 -1.37 -10.16 18.37
C ASP A 417 -1.10 -9.05 17.35
N VAL A 418 -0.22 -9.34 16.40
CA VAL A 418 -0.02 -8.55 15.18
C VAL A 418 -0.39 -9.37 13.97
N VAL A 419 -0.84 -8.69 12.92
CA VAL A 419 -0.95 -9.24 11.58
C VAL A 419 0.20 -8.68 10.76
N ALA A 420 0.95 -9.55 10.10
CA ALA A 420 2.02 -9.16 9.19
C ALA A 420 1.66 -9.61 7.77
N PHE A 421 1.05 -8.72 7.00
CA PHE A 421 0.72 -8.98 5.61
C PHE A 421 2.02 -9.22 4.83
N GLY A 422 2.10 -10.34 4.11
CA GLY A 422 3.33 -10.77 3.41
C GLY A 422 4.22 -11.74 4.19
N ALA A 423 3.98 -11.96 5.49
CA ALA A 423 4.81 -12.86 6.31
C ALA A 423 4.85 -14.29 5.77
N ASN A 424 3.75 -14.77 5.19
CA ASN A 424 3.66 -16.11 4.58
C ASN A 424 4.34 -16.23 3.21
N ARG A 425 4.89 -15.13 2.66
CA ARG A 425 5.47 -15.09 1.30
C ARG A 425 6.99 -15.15 1.27
N SER A 426 7.65 -14.93 2.40
CA SER A 426 9.10 -14.82 2.49
C SER A 426 9.65 -15.40 3.78
N SER A 427 10.98 -15.45 3.87
CA SER A 427 11.69 -15.82 5.10
C SER A 427 11.49 -14.84 6.27
N ILE A 428 10.78 -13.72 6.05
CA ILE A 428 10.47 -12.73 7.10
C ILE A 428 9.45 -13.28 8.11
N GLY A 429 8.50 -14.13 7.69
CA GLY A 429 7.42 -14.60 8.57
C GLY A 429 7.89 -15.28 9.86
N PRO A 430 8.80 -16.27 9.80
CA PRO A 430 9.36 -16.87 11.01
C PRO A 430 10.07 -15.88 11.94
N ILE A 431 10.70 -14.84 11.37
CA ILE A 431 11.36 -13.78 12.14
C ILE A 431 10.31 -12.94 12.88
N VAL A 432 9.22 -12.56 12.21
CA VAL A 432 8.11 -11.84 12.84
C VAL A 432 7.49 -12.65 13.98
N ALA A 433 7.23 -13.94 13.76
CA ALA A 433 6.66 -14.82 14.79
C ALA A 433 7.56 -14.90 16.05
N LYS A 434 8.88 -15.01 15.85
CA LYS A 434 9.87 -15.04 16.93
C LYS A 434 9.92 -13.72 17.70
N ALA A 435 9.97 -12.59 16.99
CA ALA A 435 9.99 -11.26 17.59
C ALA A 435 8.70 -10.96 18.38
N ALA A 436 7.53 -11.25 17.80
CA ALA A 436 6.23 -11.13 18.45
C ALA A 436 6.17 -11.94 19.77
N GLY A 437 6.70 -13.18 19.76
CA GLY A 437 6.77 -14.03 20.94
C GLY A 437 7.63 -13.46 22.07
N ARG A 438 8.66 -12.66 21.78
CA ARG A 438 9.46 -11.97 22.82
C ARG A 438 8.73 -10.80 23.49
N VAL A 439 7.67 -10.30 22.85
CA VAL A 439 6.83 -9.19 23.35
C VAL A 439 5.50 -9.72 23.90
N ASP A 440 5.42 -11.03 24.16
CA ASP A 440 4.22 -11.72 24.67
C ASP A 440 2.96 -11.47 23.81
N ILE A 441 3.13 -11.46 22.49
CA ILE A 441 2.03 -11.38 21.52
C ILE A 441 2.16 -12.45 20.43
N ALA A 442 1.04 -12.79 19.79
CA ALA A 442 1.04 -13.73 18.69
C ALA A 442 1.27 -13.05 17.33
N LEU A 443 1.76 -13.80 16.35
CA LEU A 443 1.55 -13.51 14.93
C LEU A 443 0.25 -14.20 14.50
N SER A 444 -0.72 -13.41 14.05
CA SER A 444 -2.00 -13.91 13.53
C SER A 444 -2.00 -13.97 12.00
N PRO A 445 -2.76 -14.92 11.41
CA PRO A 445 -3.02 -14.88 9.98
C PRO A 445 -3.82 -13.62 9.60
N ASP A 446 -3.85 -13.30 8.31
CA ASP A 446 -4.70 -12.24 7.77
C ASP A 446 -6.19 -12.51 8.12
N PRO A 447 -6.84 -11.65 8.92
CA PRO A 447 -8.23 -11.82 9.31
C PRO A 447 -9.23 -11.35 8.25
N MET A 448 -8.75 -10.65 7.21
CA MET A 448 -9.56 -10.06 6.13
C MET A 448 -8.93 -10.39 4.76
N PRO A 449 -8.71 -11.69 4.44
CA PRO A 449 -8.01 -12.09 3.23
C PRO A 449 -8.71 -11.64 1.95
N GLU A 450 -10.01 -11.33 1.99
CA GLU A 450 -10.80 -10.79 0.88
C GLU A 450 -10.45 -9.34 0.50
N GLU A 451 -9.81 -8.59 1.39
CA GLU A 451 -9.45 -7.18 1.18
C GLU A 451 -8.12 -6.99 0.44
N GLY A 452 -7.31 -8.05 0.32
CA GLY A 452 -6.03 -8.02 -0.40
C GLY A 452 -5.04 -6.98 0.14
N LEU A 453 -5.00 -6.79 1.47
CA LEU A 453 -4.29 -5.69 2.13
C LEU A 453 -2.78 -5.68 1.88
N PHE A 454 -2.16 -6.84 1.59
CA PHE A 454 -0.75 -6.93 1.21
C PHE A 454 -0.38 -6.10 -0.05
N THR A 455 -1.33 -5.75 -0.91
CA THR A 455 -1.05 -4.94 -2.11
C THR A 455 -1.48 -3.47 -1.98
N ARG A 456 -1.82 -3.02 -0.77
CA ARG A 456 -2.57 -1.75 -0.55
C ARG A 456 -1.82 -0.69 0.25
N SER A 457 -0.52 -0.86 0.52
CA SER A 457 0.31 0.14 1.21
C SER A 457 1.76 0.14 0.67
N ASP A 458 2.60 1.04 1.18
CA ASP A 458 3.92 1.42 0.62
C ASP A 458 4.89 0.24 0.40
N HIS A 459 4.89 -0.73 1.31
CA HIS A 459 5.71 -1.95 1.18
C HIS A 459 5.55 -2.64 -0.18
N TYR A 460 4.35 -2.55 -0.78
CA TYR A 460 4.08 -3.17 -2.06
C TYR A 460 4.93 -2.58 -3.20
N ARG A 461 5.37 -1.33 -3.10
CA ARG A 461 6.31 -0.73 -4.07
C ARG A 461 7.68 -1.37 -4.00
N PHE A 462 8.13 -1.81 -2.83
CA PHE A 462 9.35 -2.60 -2.66
C PHE A 462 9.18 -4.03 -3.18
N VAL A 463 8.02 -4.66 -2.94
CA VAL A 463 7.65 -5.96 -3.52
C VAL A 463 7.76 -5.94 -5.05
N GLN A 464 7.27 -4.87 -5.69
CA GLN A 464 7.35 -4.68 -7.14
C GLN A 464 8.78 -4.49 -7.68
N GLN A 465 9.76 -4.23 -6.80
CA GLN A 465 11.19 -4.22 -7.12
C GLN A 465 11.90 -5.52 -6.69
N GLY A 466 11.16 -6.54 -6.26
CA GLY A 466 11.70 -7.83 -5.85
C GLY A 466 12.21 -7.90 -4.42
N VAL A 467 11.98 -6.86 -3.60
CA VAL A 467 12.37 -6.83 -2.18
C VAL A 467 11.28 -7.52 -1.35
N PRO A 468 11.61 -8.53 -0.52
CA PRO A 468 10.66 -9.12 0.42
C PRO A 468 10.21 -8.08 1.45
N SER A 469 8.91 -7.95 1.64
CA SER A 469 8.36 -6.92 2.52
C SER A 469 7.19 -7.41 3.35
N VAL A 470 6.94 -6.74 4.47
CA VAL A 470 5.76 -6.95 5.30
C VAL A 470 5.10 -5.62 5.69
N PHE A 471 3.78 -5.63 5.85
CA PHE A 471 3.01 -4.53 6.46
C PHE A 471 2.41 -5.01 7.78
N LEU A 472 2.66 -4.26 8.85
CA LEU A 472 2.29 -4.62 10.22
C LEU A 472 1.04 -3.86 10.68
N MET A 473 0.10 -4.61 11.26
CA MET A 473 -1.14 -4.09 11.83
C MET A 473 -1.39 -4.72 13.21
N THR A 474 -2.10 -4.00 14.07
CA THR A 474 -2.64 -4.55 15.33
C THR A 474 -3.69 -5.63 15.03
N GLY A 475 -3.59 -6.77 15.72
CA GLY A 475 -4.40 -7.96 15.45
C GLY A 475 -5.72 -8.03 16.22
N PHE A 476 -6.57 -8.99 15.85
CA PHE A 476 -7.97 -9.06 16.29
C PHE A 476 -8.21 -10.04 17.43
N LYS A 477 -7.20 -10.77 17.90
CA LYS A 477 -7.36 -11.97 18.74
C LYS A 477 -8.08 -11.71 20.07
N ASN A 478 -7.97 -10.50 20.61
CA ASN A 478 -8.65 -10.09 21.84
C ASN A 478 -9.88 -9.18 21.61
N GLY A 479 -10.48 -9.22 20.41
CA GLY A 479 -11.67 -8.43 20.07
C GLY A 479 -11.36 -7.05 19.47
N GLY A 480 -10.10 -6.78 19.12
CA GLY A 480 -9.65 -5.55 18.45
C GLY A 480 -10.36 -5.23 17.13
N GLU A 481 -10.92 -6.26 16.47
CA GLU A 481 -11.68 -6.14 15.22
C GLU A 481 -12.74 -5.04 15.27
N LYS A 482 -13.49 -4.93 16.38
CA LYS A 482 -14.55 -3.92 16.50
C LYS A 482 -13.97 -2.51 16.45
N ALA A 483 -12.94 -2.24 17.25
CA ALA A 483 -12.29 -0.93 17.28
C ALA A 483 -11.66 -0.58 15.93
N PHE A 484 -11.02 -1.57 15.29
CA PHE A 484 -10.43 -1.42 13.97
C PHE A 484 -11.47 -1.08 12.89
N LYS A 485 -12.54 -1.87 12.79
CA LYS A 485 -13.61 -1.66 11.80
C LYS A 485 -14.40 -0.38 12.06
N ASP A 486 -14.63 -0.04 13.32
CA ASP A 486 -15.27 1.22 13.69
C ASP A 486 -14.41 2.41 13.24
N PHE A 487 -13.10 2.40 13.51
CA PHE A 487 -12.17 3.43 13.06
C PHE A 487 -12.25 3.63 11.53
N LEU A 488 -12.14 2.54 10.76
CA LEU A 488 -12.24 2.61 9.30
C LEU A 488 -13.58 3.15 8.80
N ALA A 489 -14.67 2.90 9.52
CA ALA A 489 -15.99 3.38 9.13
C ALA A 489 -16.22 4.87 9.50
N THR A 490 -15.69 5.33 10.63
CA THR A 490 -16.10 6.59 11.26
C THR A 490 -15.03 7.65 11.42
N HIS A 491 -13.73 7.33 11.30
CA HIS A 491 -12.61 8.25 11.53
C HIS A 491 -11.60 8.26 10.37
N TYR A 492 -11.30 7.12 9.76
CA TYR A 492 -10.36 7.02 8.65
C TYR A 492 -10.70 7.98 7.50
N HIS A 493 -9.70 8.75 7.06
CA HIS A 493 -9.83 9.79 6.03
C HIS A 493 -10.90 10.84 6.35
N LYS A 494 -11.01 11.24 7.63
CA LYS A 494 -11.97 12.25 8.10
C LYS A 494 -11.33 13.25 9.05
N PRO A 495 -11.89 14.47 9.18
CA PRO A 495 -11.34 15.48 10.09
C PRO A 495 -11.27 15.05 11.56
N ASN A 496 -12.09 14.07 11.96
CA ASN A 496 -12.10 13.52 13.32
C ASN A 496 -11.13 12.34 13.53
N ASP A 497 -10.20 12.07 12.60
CA ASP A 497 -8.98 11.32 12.92
C ASP A 497 -7.98 12.25 13.64
N ASP A 498 -8.32 12.61 14.87
CA ASP A 498 -7.56 13.53 15.72
C ASP A 498 -7.19 12.90 17.07
N LEU A 499 -6.48 13.65 17.91
CA LEU A 499 -6.03 13.19 19.23
C LEU A 499 -7.14 13.12 20.29
N LYS A 500 -8.39 13.53 19.98
CA LYS A 500 -9.53 13.39 20.89
C LYS A 500 -10.02 11.94 20.96
N GLN A 501 -9.59 11.11 20.01
CA GLN A 501 -9.80 9.67 20.05
C GLN A 501 -9.14 9.05 21.30
N PRO A 502 -9.69 7.94 21.81
CA PRO A 502 -9.15 7.26 23.00
C PRO A 502 -7.91 6.42 22.64
N ILE A 503 -6.84 7.08 22.19
CA ILE A 503 -5.58 6.44 21.80
C ILE A 503 -4.92 5.80 23.03
N ASP A 504 -4.64 4.51 22.95
CA ASP A 504 -3.89 3.76 23.94
C ASP A 504 -2.38 3.87 23.63
N TYR A 505 -1.73 4.85 24.26
CA TYR A 505 -0.30 5.07 24.06
C TYR A 505 0.59 3.95 24.65
N GLN A 506 0.06 3.12 25.56
CA GLN A 506 0.78 1.92 26.02
C GLN A 506 0.74 0.83 24.95
N ALA A 507 -0.39 0.68 24.25
CA ALA A 507 -0.45 -0.13 23.04
C ALA A 507 0.52 0.42 21.97
N ALA A 508 0.60 1.74 21.79
CA ALA A 508 1.56 2.35 20.87
C ALA A 508 3.02 2.00 21.20
N ALA A 509 3.40 2.11 22.48
CA ALA A 509 4.72 1.72 22.96
C ALA A 509 4.98 0.23 22.71
N LYS A 510 4.02 -0.64 23.01
CA LYS A 510 4.11 -2.09 22.72
C LYS A 510 4.27 -2.37 21.23
N PHE A 511 3.61 -1.61 20.36
CA PHE A 511 3.74 -1.71 18.91
C PHE A 511 5.13 -1.29 18.44
N ALA A 512 5.70 -0.22 19.00
CA ALA A 512 7.09 0.15 18.75
C ALA A 512 8.07 -0.95 19.19
N LEU A 513 7.85 -1.59 20.35
CA LEU A 513 8.71 -2.68 20.82
C LEU A 513 8.71 -3.88 19.88
N VAL A 514 7.55 -4.37 19.44
CA VAL A 514 7.53 -5.51 18.50
C VAL A 514 8.20 -5.16 17.17
N ASN A 515 8.01 -3.94 16.66
CA ASN A 515 8.67 -3.51 15.42
C ASN A 515 10.19 -3.35 15.57
N TYR A 516 10.66 -2.88 16.73
CA TYR A 516 12.09 -2.89 17.07
C TYR A 516 12.65 -4.32 17.07
N GLU A 517 11.96 -5.27 17.72
CA GLU A 517 12.39 -6.67 17.78
C GLU A 517 12.40 -7.35 16.40
N ILE A 518 11.42 -7.05 15.53
CA ILE A 518 11.38 -7.53 14.15
C ILE A 518 12.57 -6.97 13.36
N ALA A 519 12.76 -5.66 13.39
CA ALA A 519 13.84 -4.99 12.69
C ALA A 519 15.22 -5.47 13.16
N HIS A 520 15.37 -5.68 14.47
CA HIS A 520 16.59 -6.18 15.09
C HIS A 520 16.91 -7.60 14.58
N ASP A 521 15.96 -8.53 14.66
CA ASP A 521 16.20 -9.90 14.18
C ASP A 521 16.45 -9.96 12.67
N LEU A 522 15.78 -9.13 11.87
CA LEU A 522 16.04 -9.02 10.43
C LEU A 522 17.46 -8.48 10.16
N ALA A 523 17.86 -7.44 10.88
CA ALA A 523 19.17 -6.83 10.69
C ALA A 523 20.32 -7.75 11.16
N ASP A 524 20.07 -8.61 12.14
CA ASP A 524 21.07 -9.52 12.72
C ASP A 524 21.06 -10.95 12.18
N ALA A 525 20.04 -11.31 11.39
CA ALA A 525 19.94 -12.61 10.74
C ALA A 525 21.21 -12.95 9.94
N ALA A 526 21.68 -14.19 9.98
CA ALA A 526 22.85 -14.59 9.20
C ALA A 526 22.56 -14.47 7.69
N GLU A 527 21.41 -14.97 7.27
CA GLU A 527 20.97 -14.96 5.88
C GLU A 527 20.23 -13.68 5.52
N ARG A 528 20.36 -13.26 4.25
CA ARG A 528 19.55 -12.20 3.67
C ARG A 528 18.09 -12.68 3.58
N PRO A 529 17.08 -11.84 3.84
CA PRO A 529 15.68 -12.19 3.56
C PRO A 529 15.44 -12.54 2.08
N THR A 530 14.71 -13.62 1.84
CA THR A 530 14.38 -14.11 0.48
C THR A 530 12.90 -14.44 0.36
N TRP A 531 12.38 -14.44 -0.87
CA TRP A 531 11.07 -14.99 -1.18
C TRP A 531 11.01 -16.50 -0.92
N ASN A 532 9.81 -17.01 -0.61
CA ASN A 532 9.58 -18.44 -0.51
C ASN A 532 9.64 -19.08 -1.92
N PRO A 533 10.15 -20.32 -2.05
CA PRO A 533 10.13 -21.03 -3.33
C PRO A 533 8.71 -21.13 -3.89
N GLY A 534 8.54 -20.74 -5.16
CA GLY A 534 7.25 -20.77 -5.85
C GLY A 534 6.28 -19.64 -5.47
N ASP A 535 6.67 -18.67 -4.65
CA ASP A 535 5.84 -17.50 -4.38
C ASP A 535 5.58 -16.70 -5.68
N PHE A 536 4.33 -16.26 -5.85
CA PHE A 536 3.87 -15.52 -7.01
C PHE A 536 4.63 -14.20 -7.21
N PHE A 537 4.77 -13.39 -6.16
CA PHE A 537 5.43 -12.09 -6.24
C PHE A 537 6.94 -12.25 -6.35
N GLY A 538 7.52 -13.23 -5.65
CA GLY A 538 8.92 -13.60 -5.83
C GLY A 538 9.23 -13.99 -7.27
N SER A 539 8.39 -14.82 -7.90
CA SER A 539 8.57 -15.23 -9.30
C SER A 539 8.36 -14.08 -10.29
N THR A 540 7.45 -13.16 -9.98
CA THR A 540 7.09 -12.02 -10.85
C THR A 540 8.12 -10.89 -10.80
N PHE A 541 8.64 -10.56 -9.60
CA PHE A 541 9.45 -9.36 -9.37
C PHE A 541 10.89 -9.64 -8.92
N ALA A 542 11.20 -10.85 -8.45
CA ALA A 542 12.56 -11.26 -8.08
C ALA A 542 13.02 -12.46 -8.93
N PRO A 543 13.18 -12.29 -10.25
CA PRO A 543 13.56 -13.38 -11.15
C PRO A 543 14.94 -13.96 -10.80
N LYS A 544 15.25 -15.13 -11.37
CA LYS A 544 16.52 -15.83 -11.12
C LYS A 544 17.72 -14.88 -11.28
N GLY A 545 18.56 -14.82 -10.24
CA GLY A 545 19.73 -13.94 -10.18
C GLY A 545 19.49 -12.66 -9.38
N HIS A 546 18.24 -12.36 -9.01
CA HIS A 546 17.95 -11.30 -8.04
C HIS A 546 18.48 -11.69 -6.65
N PRO A 547 19.05 -10.75 -5.86
CA PRO A 547 19.61 -11.03 -4.53
C PRO A 547 18.62 -11.66 -3.54
N SER A 548 17.33 -11.38 -3.70
CA SER A 548 16.27 -11.91 -2.84
C SER A 548 15.50 -13.10 -3.44
N SER A 549 15.97 -13.62 -4.59
CA SER A 549 15.36 -14.83 -5.18
C SER A 549 15.53 -16.03 -4.25
N ALA A 550 14.54 -16.91 -4.19
CA ALA A 550 14.61 -18.11 -3.36
C ALA A 550 15.82 -18.98 -3.76
N ALA A 551 16.56 -19.48 -2.76
CA ALA A 551 17.52 -20.55 -3.00
C ALA A 551 16.77 -21.79 -3.52
N ARG A 552 17.36 -22.46 -4.52
CA ARG A 552 16.77 -23.66 -5.13
C ARG A 552 16.79 -24.86 -4.19
#